data_AF-A0A6L4Y5H5-F1
#
_entry.id   AF-A0A6L4Y5H5-F1
#
_cell.length_a   1.000
_cell.length_b   1.000
_cell.length_c   1.000
_cell.angle_alpha   90.00
_cell.angle_beta   90.00
_cell.angle_gamma   90.00
#
_symmetry.space_group_name_H-M   'P 1'
#
loop_
_entity.id
_entity.type
_entity.pdbx_description
1 polymer ?
#
loop_
_entity_poly.entity_id
_entity_poly.type
_entity_poly.pdbx_seq_one_letter_code
_entity_poly.pdbx_strand_id
1 'polypeptide(L)'
;MDNDSTLELLARMALSHVEAGADMVAPSDMMDGRVAEIREYLDENAHENIPIMSYAAKYASSFYGPFREAAGSSPQFGDRKSYQMDPANSNEAIREVSLDVEEGADIIMVKPAIAYLDIISRIKEEFDLPVAAFNVSGEYAMVKAADKLGFFDGEKVMMECLLSIKRAGADIIITYFAKEAAKILGGGKLKS
;
A
#
# COMPACT_ATOMS: atom_id res chain seq x y z
N MET A 1 15.71 12.20 -10.06
CA MET A 1 14.43 12.93 -10.06
C MET A 1 14.64 14.15 -9.21
N ASP A 2 13.99 15.26 -9.55
CA ASP A 2 14.02 16.47 -8.73
C ASP A 2 12.87 16.40 -7.72
N ASN A 3 13.17 16.35 -6.42
CA ASN A 3 12.20 16.06 -5.37
C ASN A 3 11.16 17.18 -5.29
N ASP A 4 11.63 18.42 -5.17
CA ASP A 4 10.79 19.59 -4.90
C ASP A 4 9.77 19.86 -6.01
N SER A 5 10.18 19.82 -7.28
CA SER A 5 9.24 19.97 -8.40
C SER A 5 8.25 18.81 -8.54
N THR A 6 8.56 17.65 -7.96
CA THR A 6 7.64 16.51 -7.92
C THR A 6 6.57 16.70 -6.85
N LEU A 7 6.90 17.29 -5.70
CA LEU A 7 5.96 17.48 -4.59
C LEU A 7 4.76 18.36 -4.99
N GLU A 8 5.01 19.51 -5.63
CA GLU A 8 3.94 20.41 -6.08
C GLU A 8 2.97 19.69 -7.05
N LEU A 9 3.51 18.88 -7.97
CA LEU A 9 2.71 18.12 -8.91
C LEU A 9 1.88 17.03 -8.22
N LEU A 10 2.43 16.36 -7.21
CA LEU A 10 1.71 15.37 -6.42
C LEU A 10 0.56 16.00 -5.63
N ALA A 11 0.80 17.15 -4.99
CA ALA A 11 -0.21 17.90 -4.24
C ALA A 11 -1.36 18.36 -5.13
N ARG A 12 -1.06 18.94 -6.30
CA ARG A 12 -2.06 19.32 -7.30
C ARG A 12 -2.87 18.12 -7.81
N MET A 13 -2.21 16.97 -7.97
CA MET A 13 -2.88 15.73 -8.38
C MET A 13 -3.80 15.19 -7.27
N ALA A 14 -3.37 15.26 -6.02
CA ALA A 14 -4.19 14.89 -4.87
C ALA A 14 -5.46 15.76 -4.79
N LEU A 15 -5.31 17.09 -4.87
CA LEU A 15 -6.44 18.01 -4.89
C LEU A 15 -7.40 17.71 -6.05
N SER A 16 -6.86 17.51 -7.26
CA SER A 16 -7.69 17.20 -8.42
C SER A 16 -8.56 15.95 -8.24
N HIS A 17 -8.04 14.91 -7.57
CA HIS A 17 -8.84 13.72 -7.25
C HIS A 17 -9.89 14.01 -6.18
N VAL A 18 -9.57 14.81 -5.17
CA VAL A 18 -10.49 15.20 -4.10
C VAL A 18 -11.65 16.05 -4.63
N GLU A 19 -11.36 17.05 -5.48
CA GLU A 19 -12.38 17.86 -6.16
C GLU A 19 -13.28 17.01 -7.06
N ALA A 20 -12.74 15.92 -7.62
CA ALA A 20 -13.49 14.92 -8.37
C ALA A 20 -14.32 13.96 -7.49
N GLY A 21 -14.21 14.05 -6.16
CA GLY A 21 -15.00 13.29 -5.20
C GLY A 21 -14.29 12.10 -4.56
N ALA A 22 -12.96 12.04 -4.58
CA ALA A 22 -12.22 11.02 -3.83
C ALA A 22 -12.35 11.23 -2.32
N ASP A 23 -12.75 10.18 -1.59
CA ASP A 23 -12.89 10.23 -0.13
C ASP A 23 -11.54 10.21 0.62
N MET A 24 -10.45 9.86 -0.07
CA MET A 24 -9.11 9.69 0.49
C MET A 24 -8.07 9.71 -0.64
N VAL A 25 -6.88 10.21 -0.34
CA VAL A 25 -5.72 10.15 -1.25
C VAL A 25 -4.66 9.19 -0.70
N ALA A 26 -3.90 8.56 -1.58
CA ALA A 26 -2.95 7.52 -1.19
C ALA A 26 -1.64 7.64 -1.98
N PRO A 27 -0.76 8.61 -1.64
CA PRO A 27 0.47 8.87 -2.38
C PRO A 27 1.41 7.67 -2.30
N SER A 28 1.90 7.21 -3.46
CA SER A 28 2.72 5.99 -3.55
C SER A 28 4.04 6.18 -4.28
N ASP A 29 4.43 7.44 -4.49
CA ASP A 29 5.64 7.88 -5.17
C ASP A 29 6.91 7.61 -4.37
N MET A 30 6.87 7.68 -3.03
CA MET A 30 8.02 7.61 -2.11
C MET A 30 8.99 8.80 -2.21
N MET A 31 8.47 10.01 -2.41
CA MET A 31 9.26 11.24 -2.34
C MET A 31 9.31 11.78 -0.91
N ASP A 32 10.43 12.33 -0.48
CA ASP A 32 10.56 12.90 0.86
C ASP A 32 9.70 14.17 0.96
N GLY A 33 8.93 14.34 2.05
CA GLY A 33 8.10 15.54 2.28
C GLY A 33 6.74 15.56 1.57
N ARG A 34 6.40 14.55 0.75
CA ARG A 34 5.13 14.58 -0.01
C ARG A 34 3.87 14.59 0.87
N VAL A 35 3.91 14.01 2.07
CA VAL A 35 2.70 13.94 2.91
C VAL A 35 2.38 15.34 3.40
N ALA A 36 3.39 16.07 3.90
CA ALA A 36 3.23 17.44 4.35
C ALA A 36 2.74 18.35 3.21
N GLU A 37 3.38 18.30 2.04
CA GLU A 37 2.97 19.12 0.90
C GLU A 37 1.53 18.82 0.47
N ILE A 38 1.14 17.54 0.39
CA ILE A 38 -0.25 17.17 0.06
C ILE A 38 -1.21 17.67 1.14
N ARG A 39 -0.87 17.52 2.42
CA ARG A 39 -1.71 17.94 3.54
C ARG A 39 -1.94 19.44 3.52
N GLU A 40 -0.87 20.23 3.42
CA GLU A 40 -0.92 21.69 3.34
C GLU A 40 -1.78 22.14 2.15
N TYR A 41 -1.56 21.55 0.97
CA TYR A 41 -2.30 21.93 -0.24
C TYR A 41 -3.79 21.59 -0.17
N LEU A 42 -4.15 20.46 0.45
CA LEU A 42 -5.56 20.12 0.70
C LEU A 42 -6.20 21.07 1.71
N ASP A 43 -5.47 21.45 2.77
CA ASP A 43 -5.97 22.36 3.81
C ASP A 43 -6.21 23.77 3.27
N GLU A 44 -5.29 24.29 2.45
CA GLU A 44 -5.45 25.58 1.76
C GLU A 44 -6.68 25.62 0.84
N ASN A 45 -7.17 24.46 0.40
CA ASN A 45 -8.33 24.31 -0.46
C ASN A 45 -9.57 23.77 0.27
N ALA A 46 -9.63 23.90 1.61
CA ALA A 46 -10.76 23.52 2.45
C ALA A 46 -11.11 22.02 2.44
N HIS A 47 -10.08 21.17 2.37
CA HIS A 47 -10.17 19.70 2.39
C HIS A 47 -9.46 19.07 3.60
N GLU A 48 -9.53 19.70 4.76
CA GLU A 48 -8.83 19.30 6.00
C GLU A 48 -9.22 17.91 6.50
N ASN A 49 -10.44 17.47 6.16
CA ASN A 49 -10.98 16.17 6.60
C ASN A 49 -10.68 15.02 5.64
N ILE A 50 -10.03 15.26 4.50
CA ILE A 50 -9.70 14.20 3.56
C ILE A 50 -8.49 13.42 4.09
N PRO A 51 -8.61 12.10 4.34
CA PRO A 51 -7.49 11.34 4.87
C PRO A 51 -6.39 11.11 3.84
N ILE A 52 -5.17 10.95 4.33
CA ILE A 52 -3.99 10.56 3.57
C ILE A 52 -3.54 9.16 4.00
N MET A 53 -3.68 8.17 3.10
CA MET A 53 -3.11 6.84 3.27
C MET A 53 -1.71 6.78 2.65
N SER A 54 -0.71 7.10 3.44
CA SER A 54 0.67 7.14 2.95
C SER A 54 1.24 5.75 2.74
N TYR A 55 1.81 5.49 1.56
CA TYR A 55 2.64 4.30 1.30
C TYR A 55 4.02 4.41 1.95
N ALA A 56 4.07 4.74 3.23
CA ALA A 56 5.28 5.03 4.00
C ALA A 56 6.35 3.93 3.93
N ALA A 57 5.93 2.66 3.94
CA ALA A 57 6.85 1.52 3.89
C ALA A 57 6.67 0.77 2.55
N LYS A 58 7.14 1.38 1.45
CA LYS A 58 7.08 0.78 0.11
C LYS A 58 8.47 0.35 -0.38
N TYR A 59 8.63 -0.96 -0.46
CA TYR A 59 9.89 -1.60 -0.83
C TYR A 59 10.10 -1.73 -2.34
N ALA A 60 11.37 -1.74 -2.75
CA ALA A 60 11.84 -2.03 -4.10
C ALA A 60 11.72 -3.52 -4.41
N SER A 61 10.49 -4.01 -4.53
CA SER A 61 10.19 -5.43 -4.54
C SER A 61 10.06 -6.04 -5.94
N SER A 62 10.44 -7.31 -6.06
CA SER A 62 10.24 -8.15 -7.25
C SER A 62 8.80 -8.68 -7.38
N PHE A 63 7.97 -8.59 -6.34
CA PHE A 63 6.57 -9.03 -6.39
C PHE A 63 5.67 -8.15 -7.27
N TYR A 64 6.18 -7.04 -7.83
CA TYR A 64 5.38 -6.11 -8.65
C TYR A 64 5.28 -6.51 -10.13
N GLY A 65 5.94 -7.59 -10.57
CA GLY A 65 5.98 -8.00 -11.99
C GLY A 65 4.62 -8.03 -12.68
N PRO A 66 3.62 -8.78 -12.18
CA PRO A 66 2.31 -8.86 -12.83
C PRO A 66 1.55 -7.52 -12.87
N PHE A 67 1.71 -6.67 -11.84
CA PHE A 67 1.13 -5.33 -11.84
C PHE A 67 1.76 -4.43 -12.92
N ARG A 68 3.08 -4.52 -13.12
CA ARG A 68 3.77 -3.69 -14.13
C ARG A 68 3.31 -4.03 -15.54
N GLU A 69 3.06 -5.30 -15.82
CA GLU A 69 2.46 -5.76 -17.07
C GLU A 69 1.03 -5.22 -17.23
N ALA A 70 0.18 -5.37 -16.21
CA ALA A 70 -1.21 -4.92 -16.26
C ALA A 70 -1.36 -3.38 -16.37
N ALA A 71 -0.50 -2.62 -15.69
CA ALA A 71 -0.55 -1.17 -15.63
C ALA A 71 0.29 -0.45 -16.70
N GLY A 72 1.01 -1.20 -17.56
CA GLY A 72 1.95 -0.62 -18.52
C GLY A 72 3.04 0.24 -17.88
N SER A 73 3.40 -0.04 -16.61
CA SER A 73 4.20 0.86 -15.76
C SER A 73 5.65 0.40 -15.53
N SER A 74 6.12 -0.52 -16.37
CA SER A 74 7.53 -0.91 -16.41
C SER A 74 8.40 0.31 -16.71
N PRO A 75 9.46 0.59 -15.91
CA PRO A 75 10.35 1.69 -16.19
C PRO A 75 11.01 1.50 -17.57
N GLN A 76 10.98 2.54 -18.41
CA GLN A 76 11.62 2.50 -19.73
C GLN A 76 13.16 2.47 -19.63
N PHE A 77 13.72 3.05 -18.56
CA PHE A 77 15.14 3.02 -18.22
C PHE A 77 15.33 2.95 -16.69
N GLY A 78 16.33 2.19 -16.21
CA GLY A 78 16.70 2.10 -14.80
C GLY A 78 15.81 1.18 -13.93
N ASP A 79 15.95 1.31 -12.61
CA ASP A 79 15.09 0.66 -11.62
C ASP A 79 14.51 1.69 -10.62
N ARG A 80 13.63 1.24 -9.72
CA ARG A 80 12.95 2.11 -8.74
C ARG A 80 13.68 2.14 -7.39
N LYS A 81 14.91 1.62 -7.29
CA LYS A 81 15.64 1.49 -6.02
C LYS A 81 16.13 2.83 -5.47
N SER A 82 16.13 3.88 -6.29
CA SER A 82 16.55 5.21 -5.85
C SER A 82 15.49 5.95 -5.02
N TYR A 83 14.30 5.38 -4.85
CA TYR A 83 13.19 5.97 -4.09
C TYR A 83 12.32 4.93 -3.38
N GLN A 84 12.26 3.69 -3.87
CA GLN A 84 11.68 2.59 -3.09
C GLN A 84 12.74 1.99 -2.17
N MET A 85 12.31 1.62 -0.97
CA MET A 85 13.21 1.16 0.10
C MET A 85 13.91 -0.16 -0.24
N ASP A 86 15.11 -0.36 0.27
CA ASP A 86 15.82 -1.64 0.15
C ASP A 86 15.10 -2.73 0.97
N PRO A 87 14.70 -3.86 0.36
CA PRO A 87 14.11 -5.00 1.09
C PRO A 87 14.91 -5.50 2.29
N ALA A 88 16.22 -5.26 2.36
CA ALA A 88 17.04 -5.64 3.50
C ALA A 88 16.82 -4.78 4.75
N ASN A 89 16.16 -3.62 4.62
CA ASN A 89 16.11 -2.61 5.67
C ASN A 89 14.77 -2.63 6.43
N SER A 90 14.83 -3.08 7.69
CA SER A 90 13.69 -3.03 8.60
C SER A 90 13.63 -1.71 9.39
N ASN A 91 14.76 -1.20 9.86
CA ASN A 91 14.80 0.06 10.63
C ASN A 91 14.56 1.31 9.79
N GLU A 92 14.76 1.23 8.47
CA GLU A 92 14.40 2.31 7.55
C GLU A 92 12.89 2.51 7.52
N ALA A 93 12.09 1.42 7.52
CA ALA A 93 10.63 1.52 7.51
C ALA A 93 10.08 2.34 8.67
N ILE A 94 10.65 2.14 9.86
CA ILE A 94 10.23 2.88 11.05
C ILE A 94 10.56 4.37 10.93
N ARG A 95 11.70 4.72 10.32
CA ARG A 95 12.04 6.14 10.09
C ARG A 95 11.11 6.78 9.08
N GLU A 96 10.87 6.13 7.94
CA GLU A 96 9.96 6.63 6.89
C GLU A 96 8.53 6.80 7.45
N VAL A 97 8.05 5.82 8.21
CA VAL A 97 6.74 5.91 8.87
C VAL A 97 6.70 7.04 9.88
N SER A 98 7.74 7.20 10.71
CA SER A 98 7.78 8.30 11.68
C SER A 98 7.68 9.66 11.01
N LEU A 99 8.40 9.85 9.89
CA LEU A 99 8.34 11.10 9.12
C LEU A 99 6.92 11.34 8.59
N ASP A 100 6.33 10.35 7.92
CA ASP A 100 4.97 10.49 7.38
C ASP A 100 3.91 10.75 8.46
N VAL A 101 4.07 10.16 9.64
CA VAL A 101 3.18 10.41 10.80
C VAL A 101 3.31 11.86 11.26
N GLU A 102 4.54 12.36 11.37
CA GLU A 102 4.82 13.77 11.73
C GLU A 102 4.30 14.75 10.66
N GLU A 103 4.31 14.33 9.39
CA GLU A 103 3.82 15.10 8.25
C GLU A 103 2.28 15.07 8.08
N GLY A 104 1.56 14.28 8.89
CA GLY A 104 0.09 14.27 8.93
C GLY A 104 -0.57 13.14 8.14
N ALA A 105 0.09 11.99 7.97
CA ALA A 105 -0.57 10.79 7.44
C ALA A 105 -1.63 10.26 8.42
N ASP A 106 -2.80 9.89 7.90
CA ASP A 106 -3.90 9.32 8.69
C ASP A 106 -3.85 7.78 8.73
N ILE A 107 -3.29 7.15 7.70
CA ILE A 107 -3.18 5.69 7.57
C ILE A 107 -1.81 5.35 6.99
N ILE A 108 -1.13 4.37 7.59
CA ILE A 108 0.19 3.92 7.15
C ILE A 108 0.06 2.65 6.32
N MET A 109 0.63 2.63 5.12
CA MET A 109 0.59 1.50 4.20
C MET A 109 1.95 0.80 4.05
N VAL A 110 1.96 -0.51 4.27
CA VAL A 110 3.11 -1.40 3.98
C VAL A 110 2.89 -2.14 2.66
N LYS A 111 3.92 -2.13 1.79
CA LYS A 111 3.86 -2.76 0.47
C LYS A 111 5.23 -3.33 0.06
N PRO A 112 5.33 -4.61 -0.33
CA PRO A 112 4.33 -5.71 -0.27
C PRO A 112 3.89 -6.12 1.15
N ALA A 113 3.01 -7.12 1.27
CA ALA A 113 2.47 -7.55 2.57
C ALA A 113 3.09 -8.85 3.10
N ILE A 114 2.96 -9.97 2.40
CA ILE A 114 3.31 -11.32 2.91
C ILE A 114 4.81 -11.45 3.20
N ALA A 115 5.65 -10.85 2.36
CA ALA A 115 7.10 -10.86 2.57
C ALA A 115 7.59 -9.85 3.62
N TYR A 116 6.69 -9.04 4.20
CA TYR A 116 7.00 -7.92 5.11
C TYR A 116 6.05 -7.89 6.32
N LEU A 117 5.56 -9.07 6.75
CA LEU A 117 4.68 -9.19 7.92
C LEU A 117 5.37 -8.72 9.20
N ASP A 118 6.70 -8.87 9.28
CA ASP A 118 7.52 -8.34 10.37
C ASP A 118 7.47 -6.81 10.42
N ILE A 119 7.50 -6.14 9.26
CA ILE A 119 7.39 -4.68 9.18
C ILE A 119 6.00 -4.20 9.59
N ILE A 120 4.95 -4.89 9.17
CA ILE A 120 3.57 -4.61 9.59
C ILE A 120 3.44 -4.71 11.11
N SER A 121 3.99 -5.77 11.71
CA SER A 121 3.97 -5.97 13.17
C SER A 121 4.68 -4.86 13.91
N ARG A 122 5.90 -4.51 13.47
CA ARG A 122 6.68 -3.44 14.09
C ARG A 122 5.95 -2.09 14.02
N ILE A 123 5.44 -1.72 12.85
CA ILE A 123 4.70 -0.46 12.69
C ILE A 123 3.47 -0.45 13.59
N LYS A 124 2.75 -1.56 13.69
CA LYS A 124 1.56 -1.64 14.55
C LYS A 124 1.89 -1.52 16.04
N GLU A 125 3.08 -1.96 16.45
CA GLU A 125 3.56 -1.84 17.83
C GLU A 125 4.10 -0.44 18.16
N GLU A 126 4.69 0.25 17.18
CA GLU A 126 5.39 1.53 17.38
C GLU A 126 4.48 2.77 17.15
N PHE A 127 3.43 2.67 16.33
CA PHE A 127 2.59 3.82 15.95
C PHE A 127 1.09 3.60 16.22
N ASP A 128 0.43 4.64 16.75
CA ASP A 128 -1.02 4.63 17.04
C ASP A 128 -1.84 5.15 15.85
N LEU A 129 -1.64 4.55 14.67
CA LEU A 129 -2.45 4.79 13.48
C LEU A 129 -2.97 3.47 12.89
N PRO A 130 -4.07 3.52 12.10
CA PRO A 130 -4.48 2.40 11.30
C PRO A 130 -3.36 1.96 10.33
N VAL A 131 -3.10 0.66 10.28
CA VAL A 131 -2.11 0.09 9.36
C VAL A 131 -2.83 -0.59 8.20
N ALA A 132 -2.55 -0.15 7.00
CA ALA A 132 -2.93 -0.82 5.77
C ALA A 132 -1.78 -1.69 5.25
N ALA A 133 -2.12 -2.81 4.63
CA ALA A 133 -1.17 -3.69 3.96
C ALA A 133 -1.66 -4.05 2.57
N PHE A 134 -0.78 -3.96 1.57
CA PHE A 134 -1.13 -4.31 0.20
C PHE A 134 -0.62 -5.72 -0.15
N ASN A 135 -1.57 -6.65 -0.28
CA ASN A 135 -1.29 -7.96 -0.87
C ASN A 135 -1.19 -7.82 -2.39
N VAL A 136 0.05 -7.75 -2.88
CA VAL A 136 0.37 -7.27 -4.23
C VAL A 136 0.14 -8.33 -5.30
N SER A 137 0.25 -7.90 -6.55
CA SER A 137 -0.04 -8.71 -7.73
C SER A 137 0.78 -10.00 -7.81
N GLY A 138 2.06 -9.99 -7.43
CA GLY A 138 2.92 -11.17 -7.44
C GLY A 138 2.51 -12.18 -6.39
N GLU A 139 2.16 -11.73 -5.19
CA GLU A 139 1.67 -12.60 -4.12
C GLU A 139 0.33 -13.25 -4.52
N TYR A 140 -0.58 -12.49 -5.13
CA TYR A 140 -1.81 -13.01 -5.71
C TYR A 140 -1.54 -14.06 -6.81
N ALA A 141 -0.68 -13.71 -7.78
CA ALA A 141 -0.39 -14.58 -8.91
C ALA A 141 0.29 -15.89 -8.48
N MET A 142 1.15 -15.85 -7.45
CA MET A 142 1.80 -17.03 -6.90
C MET A 142 0.79 -18.05 -6.36
N VAL A 143 -0.20 -17.61 -5.58
CA VAL A 143 -1.24 -18.50 -5.05
C VAL A 143 -2.08 -19.07 -6.18
N LYS A 144 -2.52 -18.22 -7.13
CA LYS A 144 -3.31 -18.68 -8.30
C LYS A 144 -2.55 -19.68 -9.18
N ALA A 145 -1.25 -19.46 -9.38
CA ALA A 145 -0.42 -20.35 -10.21
C ALA A 145 -0.22 -21.71 -9.53
N ALA A 146 0.10 -21.73 -8.24
CA ALA A 146 0.33 -22.95 -7.49
C ALA A 146 -0.95 -23.79 -7.30
N ASP A 147 -2.11 -23.14 -7.12
CA ASP A 147 -3.43 -23.79 -7.13
C ASP A 147 -3.72 -24.44 -8.50
N LYS A 148 -3.49 -23.72 -9.61
CA LYS A 148 -3.65 -24.25 -10.97
C LYS A 148 -2.74 -25.46 -11.25
N LEU A 149 -1.56 -25.51 -10.62
CA LEU A 149 -0.64 -26.65 -10.72
C LEU A 149 -0.98 -27.79 -9.76
N GLY A 150 -1.97 -27.63 -8.89
CA GLY A 150 -2.40 -28.63 -7.93
C GLY A 150 -1.45 -28.81 -6.75
N PHE A 151 -0.63 -27.82 -6.43
CA PHE A 151 0.32 -27.91 -5.31
C PHE A 151 -0.37 -27.77 -3.95
N PHE A 152 -1.46 -27.00 -3.88
CA PHE A 152 -2.28 -26.84 -2.69
C PHE A 152 -3.68 -26.38 -3.05
N ASP A 153 -4.56 -26.37 -2.05
CA ASP A 153 -5.90 -25.75 -2.13
C ASP A 153 -5.75 -24.22 -2.07
N GLY A 154 -5.92 -23.56 -3.22
CA GLY A 154 -5.71 -22.11 -3.36
C GLY A 154 -6.65 -21.27 -2.52
N GLU A 155 -7.88 -21.73 -2.27
CA GLU A 155 -8.84 -21.02 -1.42
C GLU A 155 -8.35 -20.96 0.03
N LYS A 156 -7.90 -22.10 0.56
CA LYS A 156 -7.37 -22.17 1.94
C LYS A 156 -6.11 -21.35 2.09
N VAL A 157 -5.18 -21.46 1.15
CA VAL A 157 -3.91 -20.70 1.19
C VAL A 157 -4.18 -19.20 1.06
N MET A 158 -5.08 -18.77 0.18
CA MET A 158 -5.51 -17.37 0.09
C MET A 158 -6.03 -16.86 1.44
N MET A 159 -6.95 -17.59 2.08
CA MET A 159 -7.50 -17.17 3.37
C MET A 159 -6.45 -17.15 4.49
N GLU A 160 -5.50 -18.08 4.48
CA GLU A 160 -4.38 -18.11 5.42
C GLU A 160 -3.41 -16.94 5.21
N CYS A 161 -3.15 -16.54 3.96
CA CYS A 161 -2.38 -15.34 3.64
C CYS A 161 -3.07 -14.08 4.22
N LEU A 162 -4.36 -13.89 3.95
CA LEU A 162 -5.10 -12.73 4.46
C LEU A 162 -5.19 -12.72 5.98
N LEU A 163 -5.40 -13.88 6.60
CA LEU A 163 -5.37 -14.02 8.06
C LEU A 163 -3.99 -13.68 8.63
N SER A 164 -2.91 -14.06 7.96
CA SER A 164 -1.55 -13.75 8.39
C SER A 164 -1.25 -12.25 8.33
N ILE A 165 -1.72 -11.55 7.29
CA ILE A 165 -1.63 -10.10 7.19
C ILE A 165 -2.44 -9.42 8.32
N LYS A 166 -3.67 -9.91 8.58
CA LYS A 166 -4.50 -9.40 9.67
C LYS A 166 -3.85 -9.62 11.04
N ARG A 167 -3.30 -10.82 11.27
CA ARG A 167 -2.59 -11.20 12.50
C ARG A 167 -1.34 -10.36 12.73
N ALA A 168 -0.63 -9.99 11.66
CA ALA A 168 0.54 -9.13 11.76
C ALA A 168 0.21 -7.69 12.18
N GLY A 169 -1.07 -7.30 12.21
CA GLY A 169 -1.48 -5.99 12.73
C GLY A 169 -2.17 -5.09 11.72
N ALA A 170 -2.33 -5.52 10.46
CA ALA A 170 -3.04 -4.71 9.47
C ALA A 170 -4.52 -4.53 9.84
N ASP A 171 -4.97 -3.28 9.93
CA ASP A 171 -6.36 -2.90 10.07
C ASP A 171 -7.10 -3.04 8.75
N ILE A 172 -6.44 -2.65 7.66
CA ILE A 172 -6.95 -2.63 6.28
C ILE A 172 -6.09 -3.54 5.41
N ILE A 173 -6.71 -4.41 4.61
CA ILE A 173 -5.99 -5.23 3.62
C ILE A 173 -6.49 -4.86 2.24
N ILE A 174 -5.61 -4.29 1.43
CA ILE A 174 -5.87 -4.11 0.00
C ILE A 174 -5.40 -5.40 -0.69
N THR A 175 -6.27 -6.06 -1.45
CA THR A 175 -5.94 -7.35 -2.09
C THR A 175 -6.77 -7.59 -3.34
N TYR A 176 -6.17 -8.26 -4.33
CA TYR A 176 -6.88 -8.78 -5.50
C TYR A 176 -7.86 -9.92 -5.15
N PHE A 177 -7.68 -10.57 -4.00
CA PHE A 177 -8.57 -11.60 -3.49
C PHE A 177 -9.86 -11.07 -2.85
N ALA A 178 -10.05 -9.75 -2.76
CA ALA A 178 -11.12 -9.16 -1.94
C ALA A 178 -12.51 -9.73 -2.26
N LYS A 179 -12.85 -9.88 -3.55
CA LYS A 179 -14.14 -10.44 -3.97
C LYS A 179 -14.30 -11.93 -3.64
N GLU A 180 -13.22 -12.70 -3.68
CA GLU A 180 -13.24 -14.14 -3.38
C GLU A 180 -13.31 -14.36 -1.85
N ALA A 181 -12.45 -13.68 -1.11
CA ALA A 181 -12.44 -13.70 0.34
C ALA A 181 -13.78 -13.24 0.94
N ALA A 182 -14.40 -12.19 0.39
CA ALA A 182 -15.70 -11.71 0.83
C ALA A 182 -16.82 -12.75 0.65
N LYS A 183 -16.78 -13.57 -0.41
CA LYS A 183 -17.77 -14.66 -0.61
C LYS A 183 -17.63 -15.74 0.45
N ILE A 184 -16.40 -16.07 0.83
CA ILE A 184 -16.11 -17.09 1.84
C ILE A 184 -16.49 -16.60 3.23
N LEU A 185 -16.05 -15.39 3.60
CA LEU A 185 -16.36 -14.77 4.90
C LEU A 185 -17.84 -14.44 5.06
N GLY A 186 -18.51 -14.09 3.97
CA GLY A 186 -19.92 -13.69 3.95
C GLY A 186 -20.93 -14.84 3.81
N GLY A 187 -20.52 -16.09 4.01
CA GLY A 187 -21.27 -17.33 3.70
C GLY A 187 -22.79 -17.33 3.97
N GLY A 188 -23.58 -16.73 3.07
CA GLY A 188 -25.05 -16.74 3.14
C GLY A 188 -25.80 -15.55 2.50
N LYS A 189 -25.17 -14.40 2.22
CA LYS A 189 -25.89 -13.25 1.64
C LYS A 189 -25.03 -12.45 0.69
N LEU A 190 -24.99 -12.84 -0.58
CA LEU A 190 -24.79 -11.96 -1.74
C LEU A 190 -25.17 -12.78 -2.99
N LYS A 191 -26.44 -13.22 -3.04
CA LYS A 191 -27.10 -13.46 -4.31
C LYS A 191 -27.69 -12.11 -4.72
N SER A 192 -27.02 -11.44 -5.66
CA SER A 192 -27.70 -10.50 -6.56
C SER A 192 -28.60 -11.31 -7.49
#